data_AF-A0A699I5N9-F1
#
_entry.id   AF-A0A699I5N9-F1
#
_cell.length_a   1.000
_cell.length_b   1.000
_cell.length_c   1.000
_cell.angle_alpha   90.00
_cell.angle_beta   90.00
_cell.angle_gamma   90.00
#
_symmetry.space_group_name_H-M   'P 1'
#
loop_
_entity.id
_entity.type
_entity.pdbx_description
1 polymer ?
#
loop_
_entity_poly.entity_id
_entity_poly.type
_entity_poly.pdbx_seq_one_letter_code
_entity_poly.pdbx_strand_id
1 'polypeptide(L)'
;MKPFFWVEIRNGLNSSLMYDRWCSLCPLIRSLTPRDITREGYTFQARVAKLLVNGAWNWPQAWLSKAPNIGTIAAPNLSDTRHDHLRWRDASGNLLCFLVKCAWELADMDNVAPTLMDIVSFIQPMGNSRMAKCIFGKLLLAATSYFIWTEHNNCLFKHVKRSPKDIRDMIMVTVRLKLLSHEELVRARKFARSNWDVF
;
A
#
# COMPACT_ATOMS: atom_id res chain seq x y z
N MET A 1 8.47 -1.58 -12.37
CA MET A 1 8.00 -2.28 -11.14
C MET A 1 8.37 -1.43 -9.92
N LYS A 2 7.40 -1.17 -9.03
CA LYS A 2 7.25 0.07 -8.24
C LYS A 2 8.36 0.29 -7.18
N PRO A 3 9.06 1.45 -7.13
CA PRO A 3 10.09 1.75 -6.11
C PRO A 3 9.52 2.17 -4.76
N PHE A 4 8.24 2.55 -4.72
CA PHE A 4 7.57 3.15 -3.56
C PHE A 4 6.84 2.14 -2.67
N PHE A 5 6.78 0.87 -3.05
CA PHE A 5 6.12 -0.16 -2.25
C PHE A 5 7.19 -1.07 -1.65
N TRP A 6 7.07 -1.30 -0.35
CA TRP A 6 7.98 -2.14 0.41
C TRP A 6 7.18 -3.10 1.27
N VAL A 7 7.60 -4.35 1.35
CA VAL A 7 6.99 -5.33 2.23
C VAL A 7 7.87 -5.52 3.45
N GLU A 8 7.33 -5.16 4.60
CA GLU A 8 7.96 -5.40 5.89
C GLU A 8 7.67 -6.84 6.31
N ILE A 9 8.70 -7.69 6.25
CA ILE A 9 8.60 -9.11 6.58
C ILE A 9 8.44 -9.28 8.08
N ARG A 10 7.39 -10.02 8.47
CA ARG A 10 7.08 -10.38 9.85
C ARG A 10 7.00 -11.89 10.00
N ASN A 11 6.05 -12.56 9.37
CA ASN A 11 6.00 -14.03 9.34
C ASN A 11 6.43 -14.59 7.99
N GLY A 12 6.52 -13.75 6.95
CA GLY A 12 6.96 -14.11 5.61
C GLY A 12 5.98 -15.00 4.83
N LEU A 13 4.81 -15.31 5.39
CA LEU A 13 3.85 -16.27 4.82
C LEU A 13 3.01 -15.66 3.70
N ASN A 14 2.82 -14.34 3.72
CA ASN A 14 1.98 -13.63 2.75
C ASN A 14 2.81 -12.92 1.68
N SER A 15 4.11 -12.76 1.89
CA SER A 15 5.02 -12.09 0.97
C SER A 15 5.58 -13.04 -0.08
N SER A 16 5.51 -12.67 -1.35
CA SER A 16 6.16 -13.39 -2.44
C SER A 16 7.67 -13.30 -2.34
N LEU A 17 8.34 -14.45 -2.39
CA LEU A 17 9.80 -14.52 -2.45
C LEU A 17 10.34 -13.89 -3.76
N MET A 18 9.60 -14.06 -4.86
CA MET A 18 10.08 -13.71 -6.19
C MET A 18 9.72 -12.29 -6.62
N TYR A 19 8.53 -11.83 -6.27
CA TYR A 19 7.93 -10.64 -6.87
C TYR A 19 7.80 -9.45 -5.91
N ASP A 20 7.73 -9.67 -4.60
CA ASP A 20 7.58 -8.58 -3.65
C ASP A 20 8.92 -7.92 -3.32
N ARG A 21 8.87 -6.63 -2.97
CA ARG A 21 10.05 -5.84 -2.63
C ARG A 21 10.19 -5.72 -1.12
N TRP A 22 10.92 -6.65 -0.52
CA TRP A 22 11.20 -6.69 0.93
C TRP A 22 12.69 -6.51 1.25
N CYS A 23 13.53 -6.42 0.21
CA CYS A 23 14.96 -6.18 0.30
C CYS A 23 15.41 -5.21 -0.80
N SER A 24 16.60 -4.62 -0.66
CA SER A 24 17.14 -3.64 -1.62
C SER A 24 17.41 -4.25 -3.01
N LEU A 25 17.69 -5.56 -3.05
CA LEU A 25 17.97 -6.34 -4.26
C LEU A 25 16.71 -6.96 -4.88
N CYS A 26 15.57 -6.79 -4.21
CA CYS A 26 14.30 -7.35 -4.64
C CYS A 26 13.69 -6.48 -5.76
N PRO A 27 12.86 -7.05 -6.65
CA PRO A 27 12.43 -8.46 -6.68
C PRO A 27 13.51 -9.41 -7.22
N LEU A 28 13.60 -10.61 -6.63
CA LEU A 28 14.65 -11.59 -6.95
C LEU A 28 14.59 -12.11 -8.39
N ILE A 29 13.41 -12.12 -9.01
CA ILE A 29 13.21 -12.51 -10.41
C ILE A 29 14.02 -11.67 -11.42
N ARG A 30 14.58 -10.53 -10.98
CA ARG A 30 15.49 -9.71 -11.79
C ARG A 30 16.90 -10.29 -11.88
N SER A 31 17.32 -11.04 -10.86
CA SER A 31 18.66 -11.62 -10.76
C SER A 31 18.65 -13.13 -11.03
N LEU A 32 17.51 -13.78 -10.84
CA LEU A 32 17.31 -15.22 -11.02
C LEU A 32 16.35 -15.49 -12.16
N THR A 33 16.70 -16.42 -13.05
CA THR A 33 15.82 -16.87 -14.13
C THR A 33 14.79 -17.87 -13.61
N PRO A 34 13.67 -18.08 -14.33
CA PRO A 34 12.71 -19.15 -14.04
C PRO A 34 13.36 -20.51 -13.77
N ARG A 35 14.41 -20.85 -14.51
CA ARG A 35 15.13 -22.12 -14.39
C ARG A 35 15.97 -22.20 -13.12
N ASP A 36 16.61 -21.10 -12.71
CA ASP A 36 17.39 -21.05 -11.47
C ASP A 36 16.49 -21.27 -10.23
N ILE A 37 15.25 -20.80 -10.31
CA ILE A 37 14.26 -20.92 -9.23
C ILE A 37 13.76 -22.37 -9.12
N THR A 38 13.30 -22.95 -10.22
CA THR A 38 12.70 -24.30 -10.20
C THR A 38 13.73 -25.40 -9.97
N ARG A 39 14.99 -25.21 -10.38
CA ARG A 39 16.09 -26.16 -10.13
C ARG A 39 16.36 -26.39 -8.66
N GLU A 40 16.16 -25.36 -7.82
CA GLU A 40 16.35 -25.43 -6.36
C GLU A 40 15.06 -25.83 -5.63
N GLY A 41 14.03 -26.32 -6.34
CA GLY A 41 12.77 -26.76 -5.73
C GLY A 41 11.86 -25.62 -5.25
N TYR A 42 12.10 -24.39 -5.71
CA TYR A 42 11.22 -23.25 -5.46
C TYR A 42 10.20 -23.11 -6.60
N THR A 43 8.99 -22.69 -6.24
CA THR A 43 7.96 -22.34 -7.22
C THR A 43 7.86 -20.82 -7.31
N PHE A 44 7.24 -20.29 -8.37
CA PHE A 44 6.97 -18.86 -8.50
C PHE A 44 6.00 -18.32 -7.42
N GLN A 45 5.27 -19.21 -6.76
CA GLN A 45 4.36 -18.90 -5.66
C GLN A 45 5.03 -19.00 -4.28
N ALA A 46 6.33 -19.34 -4.23
CA ALA A 46 7.06 -19.45 -2.97
C ALA A 46 6.99 -18.15 -2.17
N ARG A 47 6.83 -18.30 -0.86
CA ARG A 47 6.75 -17.22 0.10
C ARG A 47 8.10 -16.99 0.77
N VAL A 48 8.34 -15.79 1.28
CA VAL A 48 9.62 -15.43 1.93
C VAL A 48 9.93 -16.37 3.09
N ALA A 49 8.91 -16.79 3.85
CA ALA A 49 9.06 -17.76 4.94
C ALA A 49 9.70 -19.08 4.51
N LYS A 50 9.48 -19.56 3.28
CA LYS A 50 10.06 -20.82 2.80
C LYS A 50 11.59 -20.77 2.76
N LEU A 51 12.16 -19.58 2.57
CA LEU A 51 13.61 -19.36 2.51
C LEU A 51 14.23 -19.20 3.90
N LEU A 52 13.43 -19.05 4.95
CA LEU A 52 13.90 -18.83 6.31
C LEU A 52 13.82 -20.14 7.10
N VAL A 53 14.94 -20.57 7.65
CA VAL A 53 15.04 -21.76 8.50
C VAL A 53 15.73 -21.36 9.80
N ASN A 54 15.10 -21.63 10.94
CA ASN A 54 15.62 -21.29 12.28
C ASN A 54 16.02 -19.81 12.44
N GLY A 55 15.26 -18.89 11.83
CA GLY A 55 15.49 -17.45 11.93
C GLY A 55 16.62 -16.91 11.04
N ALA A 56 17.23 -17.74 10.20
CA ALA A 56 18.27 -17.33 9.26
C ALA A 56 17.86 -17.60 7.80
N TRP A 57 18.44 -16.84 6.87
CA TRP A 57 18.28 -17.12 5.44
C TRP A 57 18.96 -18.43 5.08
N ASN A 58 18.21 -19.33 4.44
CA ASN A 58 18.74 -20.55 3.85
C ASN A 58 18.81 -20.40 2.32
N TRP A 59 19.65 -19.46 1.86
CA TRP A 59 19.85 -19.19 0.44
C TRP A 59 20.42 -20.42 -0.29
N PRO A 60 19.85 -20.85 -1.42
CA PRO A 60 20.48 -21.85 -2.27
C PRO A 60 21.86 -21.37 -2.73
N GLN A 61 22.87 -22.23 -2.62
CA GLN A 61 24.24 -21.87 -3.01
C GLN A 61 24.33 -21.49 -4.49
N ALA A 62 23.53 -22.14 -5.35
CA ALA A 62 23.44 -21.78 -6.77
C ALA A 62 22.96 -20.33 -6.99
N TRP A 63 22.07 -19.81 -6.13
CA TRP A 63 21.63 -18.42 -6.20
C TRP A 63 22.72 -17.47 -5.73
N LEU A 64 23.45 -17.81 -4.67
CA LEU A 64 24.58 -17.01 -4.18
C LEU A 64 25.72 -16.93 -5.21
N SER A 65 26.02 -18.03 -5.91
CA SER A 65 27.02 -18.03 -6.99
C SER A 65 26.66 -17.06 -8.12
N LYS A 66 25.36 -16.86 -8.38
CA LYS A 66 24.87 -15.99 -9.46
C LYS A 66 24.63 -14.55 -9.02
N ALA A 67 24.18 -14.36 -7.78
CA ALA A 67 23.89 -13.06 -7.19
C ALA A 67 24.42 -12.99 -5.75
N PRO A 68 25.75 -12.87 -5.55
CA PRO A 68 26.37 -12.94 -4.22
C PRO A 68 25.80 -11.92 -3.23
N ASN A 69 25.41 -10.76 -3.74
CA ASN A 69 24.88 -9.65 -2.95
C ASN A 69 23.60 -10.02 -2.17
N ILE A 70 22.82 -11.02 -2.61
CA ILE A 70 21.62 -11.44 -1.85
C ILE A 70 22.01 -12.05 -0.48
N GLY A 71 23.22 -12.62 -0.38
CA GLY A 71 23.74 -13.16 0.87
C GLY A 71 24.06 -12.10 1.93
N THR A 72 24.17 -10.82 1.53
CA THR A 72 24.43 -9.72 2.48
C THR A 72 23.15 -9.16 3.10
N ILE A 73 21.97 -9.67 2.72
CA ILE A 73 20.69 -9.22 3.26
C ILE A 73 20.55 -9.72 4.69
N ALA A 74 20.33 -8.81 5.64
CA ALA A 74 20.05 -9.18 7.03
C ALA A 74 18.74 -9.99 7.13
N ALA A 75 18.75 -11.06 7.93
CA ALA A 75 17.55 -11.86 8.17
C ALA A 75 16.54 -11.05 9.01
N PRO A 76 15.25 -11.01 8.63
CA PRO A 76 14.23 -10.38 9.44
C PRO A 76 13.98 -11.20 10.70
N ASN A 77 13.76 -10.51 11.82
CA ASN A 77 13.30 -11.16 13.05
C ASN A 77 11.86 -11.61 12.87
N LEU A 78 11.69 -12.89 12.54
CA LEU A 78 10.38 -13.46 12.33
C LEU A 78 9.58 -13.53 13.63
N SER A 79 8.27 -13.30 13.53
CA SER A 79 7.33 -13.54 14.60
C SER A 79 6.09 -14.21 14.03
N ASP A 80 5.83 -15.44 14.43
CA ASP A 80 4.69 -16.23 13.94
C ASP A 80 3.34 -15.55 14.22
N THR A 81 3.30 -14.69 15.22
CA THR A 81 2.10 -13.94 15.63
C THR A 81 1.82 -12.69 14.78
N ARG A 82 2.75 -12.24 13.94
CA ARG A 82 2.65 -10.97 13.20
C ARG A 82 2.65 -11.20 11.71
N HIS A 83 1.64 -10.66 11.02
CA HIS A 83 1.54 -10.74 9.56
C HIS A 83 2.43 -9.71 8.86
N ASP A 84 2.86 -10.04 7.64
CA ASP A 84 3.62 -9.13 6.78
C ASP A 84 2.81 -7.87 6.45
N HIS A 85 3.48 -6.72 6.39
CA HIS A 85 2.83 -5.45 6.09
C HIS A 85 3.35 -4.85 4.78
N LEU A 86 2.42 -4.44 3.92
CA LEU A 86 2.74 -3.54 2.82
C LEU A 86 2.95 -2.13 3.38
N ARG A 87 4.03 -1.48 2.96
CA ARG A 87 4.46 -0.15 3.37
C ARG A 87 4.75 0.71 2.15
N TRP A 88 4.58 2.01 2.32
CA TRP A 88 5.10 3.03 1.42
C TRP A 88 6.58 3.27 1.72
N ARG A 89 7.41 3.41 0.69
CA ARG A 89 8.79 3.89 0.81
C ARG A 89 8.86 5.28 0.21
N ASP A 90 9.15 6.28 1.05
CA ASP A 90 9.33 7.66 0.58
C ASP A 90 10.67 7.83 -0.18
N ALA A 91 10.91 9.03 -0.71
CA ALA A 91 12.16 9.34 -1.44
C ALA A 91 13.41 9.28 -0.54
N SER A 92 13.24 9.45 0.76
CA SER A 92 14.29 9.37 1.78
C SER A 92 14.56 7.92 2.23
N GLY A 93 13.71 6.98 1.84
CA GLY A 93 13.81 5.57 2.17
C GLY A 93 13.01 5.13 3.41
N ASN A 94 12.26 6.02 4.05
CA ASN A 94 11.45 5.70 5.23
C ASN A 94 10.23 4.85 4.86
N LEU A 95 9.87 3.92 5.75
CA LEU A 95 8.72 3.04 5.59
C LEU A 95 7.48 3.62 6.30
N LEU A 96 6.52 4.08 5.51
CA LEU A 96 5.24 4.61 5.97
C LEU A 96 4.15 3.53 5.87
N CYS A 97 3.11 3.60 6.71
CA CYS A 97 2.00 2.63 6.65
C CYS A 97 1.28 2.70 5.29
N PHE A 98 1.01 1.55 4.67
CA PHE A 98 0.04 1.48 3.57
C PHE A 98 -1.37 1.49 4.16
N LEU A 99 -1.88 2.66 4.50
CA LEU A 99 -3.21 2.80 5.06
C LEU A 99 -3.91 4.04 4.51
N VAL A 100 -5.23 3.90 4.28
CA VAL A 100 -6.20 5.01 4.21
C VAL A 100 -6.01 5.98 5.38
N LYS A 101 -5.42 5.51 6.48
CA LYS A 101 -4.92 6.29 7.61
C LYS A 101 -4.12 7.53 7.22
N CYS A 102 -3.23 7.53 6.21
CA CYS A 102 -2.55 8.78 5.82
C CYS A 102 -3.49 9.81 5.17
N ALA A 103 -4.60 9.36 4.57
CA ALA A 103 -5.68 10.24 4.10
C ALA A 103 -6.63 10.66 5.25
N TRP A 104 -6.62 9.94 6.38
CA TRP A 104 -7.39 10.23 7.61
C TRP A 104 -6.64 11.07 8.64
N GLU A 105 -5.32 10.92 8.75
CA GLU A 105 -4.41 11.80 9.52
C GLU A 105 -4.53 13.25 9.00
N LEU A 106 -4.75 13.42 7.69
CA LEU A 106 -5.03 14.72 7.07
C LEU A 106 -6.46 15.25 7.35
N ALA A 107 -7.39 14.40 7.80
CA ALA A 107 -8.79 14.74 8.07
C ALA A 107 -9.10 14.89 9.58
N ASP A 108 -8.08 14.80 10.45
CA ASP A 108 -8.19 14.86 11.92
C ASP A 108 -9.08 13.72 12.49
N MET A 109 -8.75 12.47 12.13
CA MET A 109 -9.57 11.28 12.43
C MET A 109 -8.73 10.13 13.07
N ASP A 110 -7.82 10.47 13.97
CA ASP A 110 -6.76 9.58 14.49
C ASP A 110 -7.22 8.45 15.43
N ASN A 111 -8.48 8.42 15.87
CA ASN A 111 -8.95 7.54 16.94
C ASN A 111 -9.75 6.31 16.47
N VAL A 112 -9.75 5.98 15.18
CA VAL A 112 -10.55 4.87 14.63
C VAL A 112 -9.66 3.66 14.34
N ALA A 113 -9.95 2.54 15.00
CA ALA A 113 -9.25 1.28 14.78
C ALA A 113 -9.42 0.78 13.32
N PRO A 114 -8.46 0.00 12.77
CA PRO A 114 -8.41 -0.32 11.34
C PRO A 114 -9.36 -1.44 10.90
N THR A 115 -10.32 -1.86 11.74
CA THR A 115 -11.26 -2.92 11.34
C THR A 115 -12.41 -2.34 10.51
N LEU A 116 -12.94 -3.12 9.56
CA LEU A 116 -14.07 -2.66 8.74
C LEU A 116 -15.27 -2.22 9.59
N MET A 117 -15.49 -2.87 10.75
CA MET A 117 -16.55 -2.52 11.70
C MET A 117 -16.32 -1.16 12.37
N ASP A 118 -15.08 -0.85 12.76
CA ASP A 118 -14.73 0.45 13.35
C ASP A 118 -14.84 1.57 12.31
N ILE A 119 -14.44 1.28 11.06
CA ILE A 119 -14.54 2.21 9.94
C ILE A 119 -16.01 2.50 9.59
N VAL A 120 -16.83 1.46 9.51
CA VAL A 120 -18.28 1.59 9.23
C VAL A 120 -18.98 2.33 10.37
N SER A 121 -18.73 1.96 11.63
CA SER A 121 -19.34 2.63 12.78
C SER A 121 -18.93 4.10 12.90
N PHE A 122 -17.74 4.47 12.44
CA PHE A 122 -17.29 5.86 12.35
C PHE A 122 -17.92 6.64 11.20
N ILE A 123 -18.11 6.02 10.03
CA ILE A 123 -18.70 6.66 8.84
C ILE A 123 -20.23 6.75 8.97
N GLN A 124 -20.88 5.81 9.63
CA GLN A 124 -22.32 5.72 9.82
C GLN A 124 -22.94 7.01 10.39
N PRO A 125 -22.43 7.64 11.47
CA PRO A 125 -22.94 8.91 11.96
C PRO A 125 -22.66 10.08 11.00
N MET A 126 -21.62 9.99 10.16
CA MET A 126 -21.38 11.01 9.13
C MET A 126 -22.46 10.98 8.06
N GLY A 127 -22.98 9.79 7.69
CA GLY A 127 -23.99 9.57 6.65
C GLY A 127 -25.14 10.57 6.68
N ASN A 128 -25.61 10.93 7.88
CA ASN A 128 -26.73 11.85 8.09
C ASN A 128 -26.31 13.29 8.44
N SER A 129 -25.02 13.52 8.74
CA SER A 129 -24.52 14.85 9.09
C SER A 129 -24.43 15.79 7.88
N ARG A 130 -24.88 17.03 8.09
CA ARG A 130 -24.79 18.16 7.14
C ARG A 130 -23.61 19.09 7.44
N MET A 131 -22.74 18.73 8.39
CA MET A 131 -21.54 19.52 8.70
C MET A 131 -20.57 19.54 7.52
N ALA A 132 -19.94 20.68 7.26
CA ALA A 132 -18.97 20.87 6.18
C ALA A 132 -17.87 19.79 6.15
N LYS A 133 -17.32 19.45 7.32
CA LYS A 133 -16.32 18.37 7.48
C LYS A 133 -16.83 16.99 7.09
N CYS A 134 -18.08 16.67 7.45
CA CYS A 134 -18.69 15.38 7.14
C CYS A 134 -19.04 15.27 5.65
N ILE A 135 -19.48 16.38 5.04
CA ILE A 135 -19.72 16.45 3.60
C ILE A 135 -18.41 16.25 2.82
N PHE A 136 -17.35 16.97 3.20
CA PHE A 136 -16.03 16.79 2.61
C PHE A 136 -15.51 15.35 2.78
N GLY A 137 -15.61 14.80 4.00
CA GLY A 137 -15.20 13.42 4.31
C GLY A 137 -15.93 12.37 3.46
N LYS A 138 -17.25 12.51 3.26
CA LYS A 138 -18.02 11.62 2.35
C LYS A 138 -17.52 11.68 0.92
N LEU A 139 -17.25 12.88 0.41
CA LEU A 139 -16.76 13.08 -0.95
C LEU A 139 -15.37 12.46 -1.13
N LEU A 140 -14.47 12.69 -0.17
CA LEU A 140 -13.12 12.14 -0.18
C LEU A 140 -13.14 10.62 -0.10
N LEU A 141 -13.96 10.05 0.80
CA LEU A 141 -14.13 8.62 0.94
C LEU A 141 -14.68 7.99 -0.35
N ALA A 142 -15.74 8.56 -0.93
CA ALA A 142 -16.35 8.06 -2.16
C ALA A 142 -15.35 8.05 -3.32
N ALA A 143 -14.61 9.15 -3.52
CA ALA A 143 -13.59 9.25 -4.55
C ALA A 143 -12.45 8.24 -4.32
N THR A 144 -11.97 8.11 -3.08
CA THR A 144 -10.90 7.18 -2.72
C THR A 144 -11.31 5.73 -2.99
N SER A 145 -12.49 5.32 -2.53
CA SER A 145 -13.03 3.97 -2.79
C SER A 145 -13.15 3.67 -4.28
N TYR A 146 -13.68 4.63 -5.05
CA TYR A 146 -13.83 4.50 -6.50
C TYR A 146 -12.49 4.32 -7.23
N PHE A 147 -11.50 5.17 -6.93
CA PHE A 147 -10.21 5.12 -7.63
C PHE A 147 -9.34 3.93 -7.19
N ILE A 148 -9.44 3.48 -5.95
CA ILE A 148 -8.80 2.23 -5.51
C ILE A 148 -9.39 1.05 -6.28
N TRP A 149 -10.71 0.94 -6.34
CA TRP A 149 -11.38 -0.13 -7.09
C TRP A 149 -11.05 -0.08 -8.58
N THR A 150 -11.07 1.12 -9.17
CA THR A 150 -10.74 1.35 -10.58
C THR A 150 -9.28 0.98 -10.87
N GLU A 151 -8.33 1.33 -10.01
CA GLU A 151 -6.93 0.95 -10.17
C GLU A 151 -6.74 -0.57 -10.07
N HIS A 152 -7.40 -1.22 -9.10
CA HIS A 152 -7.37 -2.68 -8.96
C HIS A 152 -7.87 -3.38 -10.24
N ASN A 153 -8.98 -2.92 -10.81
CA ASN A 153 -9.51 -3.50 -12.04
C ASN A 153 -8.64 -3.21 -13.26
N ASN A 154 -8.05 -2.01 -13.36
CA ASN A 154 -7.10 -1.72 -14.44
C ASN A 154 -5.85 -2.59 -14.34
N CYS A 155 -5.39 -2.88 -13.12
CA CYS A 155 -4.28 -3.80 -12.88
C CYS A 155 -4.61 -5.23 -13.32
N LEU A 156 -5.81 -5.71 -12.98
CA LEU A 156 -6.24 -7.08 -13.24
C LEU A 156 -6.55 -7.33 -14.73
N PHE A 157 -7.29 -6.43 -15.37
CA PHE A 157 -7.86 -6.69 -16.69
C PHE A 157 -7.17 -5.95 -17.83
N LYS A 158 -6.45 -4.86 -17.54
CA LYS A 158 -5.82 -4.02 -18.57
C LYS A 158 -4.31 -3.98 -18.47
N HIS A 159 -3.74 -4.54 -17.40
CA HIS A 159 -2.32 -4.46 -17.06
C HIS A 159 -1.75 -3.03 -17.02
N VAL A 160 -2.61 -2.02 -16.93
CA VAL A 160 -2.25 -0.60 -16.80
C VAL A 160 -2.15 -0.25 -15.32
N LYS A 161 -1.08 0.46 -14.94
CA LYS A 161 -0.84 0.92 -13.56
C LYS A 161 -0.51 2.40 -13.54
N ARG A 162 -1.26 3.16 -12.75
CA ARG A 162 -0.99 4.59 -12.50
C ARG A 162 -0.06 4.76 -11.31
N SER A 163 0.64 5.89 -11.26
CA SER A 163 1.45 6.18 -10.08
C SER A 163 0.55 6.55 -8.90
N PRO A 164 1.03 6.38 -7.66
CA PRO A 164 0.28 6.75 -6.47
C PRO A 164 -0.03 8.24 -6.41
N LYS A 165 0.91 9.05 -6.92
CA LYS A 165 0.75 10.49 -7.07
C LYS A 165 -0.40 10.79 -8.03
N ASP A 166 -0.45 10.12 -9.18
CA ASP A 166 -1.53 10.31 -10.16
C ASP A 166 -2.89 9.93 -9.57
N ILE A 167 -2.98 8.82 -8.83
CA ILE A 167 -4.23 8.38 -8.19
C ILE A 167 -4.68 9.39 -7.13
N ARG A 168 -3.76 9.87 -6.29
CA ARG A 168 -4.03 10.93 -5.32
C ARG A 168 -4.50 12.19 -6.04
N ASP A 169 -3.82 12.63 -7.08
CA ASP A 169 -4.15 13.85 -7.81
C ASP A 169 -5.52 13.71 -8.50
N MET A 170 -5.86 12.53 -9.03
CA MET A 170 -7.19 12.22 -9.57
C MET A 170 -8.29 12.26 -8.49
N ILE A 171 -8.03 11.68 -7.31
CA ILE A 171 -8.95 11.74 -6.16
C ILE A 171 -9.19 13.21 -5.78
N MET A 172 -8.11 13.98 -5.62
CA MET A 172 -8.18 15.39 -5.23
C MET A 172 -8.91 16.22 -6.28
N VAL A 173 -8.59 16.07 -7.56
CA VAL A 173 -9.30 16.75 -8.67
C VAL A 173 -10.79 16.37 -8.67
N THR A 174 -11.13 15.12 -8.43
CA THR A 174 -12.53 14.67 -8.40
C THR A 174 -13.29 15.29 -7.23
N VAL A 175 -12.68 15.35 -6.05
CA VAL A 175 -13.27 16.02 -4.87
C VAL A 175 -13.40 17.52 -5.12
N ARG A 176 -12.37 18.17 -5.68
CA ARG A 176 -12.36 19.59 -6.08
C ARG A 176 -13.52 19.90 -7.02
N LEU A 177 -13.62 19.16 -8.12
CA LEU A 177 -14.67 19.34 -9.12
C LEU A 177 -16.04 19.14 -8.48
N LYS A 178 -16.24 18.09 -7.68
CA LYS A 178 -17.54 17.85 -7.04
C LYS A 178 -17.95 18.97 -6.08
N LEU A 179 -17.00 19.54 -5.32
CA LEU A 179 -17.20 20.71 -4.46
C LEU A 179 -17.52 21.99 -5.25
N LEU A 180 -16.99 22.14 -6.47
CA LEU A 180 -17.25 23.29 -7.33
C LEU A 180 -18.58 23.17 -8.08
N SER A 181 -18.96 21.96 -8.50
CA SER A 181 -20.16 21.70 -9.31
C SER A 181 -21.49 21.87 -8.56
N HIS A 182 -21.49 21.95 -7.22
CA HIS A 182 -22.71 22.08 -6.42
C HIS A 182 -22.66 23.37 -5.62
N GLU A 183 -23.58 24.29 -5.90
CA GLU A 183 -23.66 25.59 -5.23
C GLU A 183 -23.88 25.44 -3.72
N GLU A 184 -24.64 24.44 -3.29
CA GLU A 184 -24.91 24.20 -1.86
C GLU A 184 -23.67 23.81 -1.04
N LEU A 185 -22.55 23.47 -1.69
CA LEU A 185 -21.33 23.03 -1.02
C LEU A 185 -20.40 24.18 -0.60
N VAL A 186 -20.85 25.44 -0.58
CA VAL A 186 -20.03 26.61 -0.20
C VAL A 186 -19.29 26.41 1.12
N ARG A 187 -19.97 25.89 2.15
CA ARG A 187 -19.37 25.67 3.49
C ARG A 187 -18.30 24.57 3.46
N ALA A 188 -18.55 23.47 2.75
CA ALA A 188 -17.58 22.38 2.56
C ALA A 188 -16.37 22.84 1.74
N ARG A 189 -16.60 23.69 0.73
CA ARG A 189 -15.53 24.30 -0.10
C ARG A 189 -14.65 25.25 0.72
N LYS A 190 -15.24 26.09 1.56
CA LYS A 190 -14.51 26.99 2.47
C LYS A 190 -13.71 26.20 3.50
N PHE A 191 -14.29 25.13 4.05
CA PHE A 191 -13.61 24.19 4.93
C PHE A 191 -12.40 23.54 4.25
N ALA A 192 -12.59 22.99 3.05
CA ALA A 192 -11.51 22.37 2.28
C ALA A 192 -10.37 23.38 2.00
N ARG A 193 -10.67 24.61 1.58
CA ARG A 193 -9.67 25.67 1.36
C ARG A 193 -8.86 26.05 2.60
N SER A 194 -9.47 25.98 3.78
CA SER A 194 -8.84 26.45 5.02
C SER A 194 -8.00 25.37 5.70
N ASN A 195 -8.20 24.10 5.37
CA ASN A 195 -7.59 22.96 6.06
C ASN A 195 -6.77 22.07 5.12
N TRP A 196 -6.91 22.25 3.81
CA TRP A 196 -6.28 21.40 2.80
C TRP A 196 -5.84 22.22 1.58
N ASP A 197 -4.70 21.85 1.00
CA ASP A 197 -4.24 22.31 -0.33
C ASP A 197 -5.11 21.68 -1.44
N VAL A 198 -6.43 21.83 -1.33
CA VAL A 198 -7.44 21.43 -2.31
C VAL A 198 -7.64 22.56 -3.34
N PHE A 199 -6.84 23.62 -3.31
CA PHE A 199 -6.72 24.60 -4.39
C PHE A 199 -5.25 24.78 -4.72
#